data_AF-A0A4U8V0E1-F1
#
_entry.id   AF-A0A4U8V0E1-F1
#
_cell.length_a   1.000
_cell.length_b   1.000
_cell.length_c   1.000
_cell.angle_alpha   90.00
_cell.angle_beta   90.00
_cell.angle_gamma   90.00
#
_symmetry.space_group_name_H-M   'P 1'
#
loop_
_entity.id
_entity.type
_entity.pdbx_description
1 polymer ?
#
loop_
_entity_poly.entity_id
_entity_poly.type
_entity_poly.pdbx_seq_one_letter_code
_entity_poly.pdbx_strand_id
1 'polypeptide(L)'
;MINNIDKAAIAECTRYILEIENKQFGRTESEETDDFDEGTVDDDDSSTEDNTLYDQRNAMCEDLVDLQAAIAHKERVIAELETSKNELVSMNKNILRQLQSSQERIEKVEVERDRVLHNLEKAENKGSNIEIAKKIKKDFETKLNKLRAEQKALHAYENKCKTLERQKQKDLEQITKMKNEVKDLRNQKVKLQQNIVNENKKVQKAINERRKFEAKTATQNRKYENKIRSLESHGNQLETFTKRTAEIVKQLKRELAKQTVRRAPATPRTTSAKNRVPLLGKSKVTGAEMWSNIEKNVTELINKGVLNLQLVEELEREVQARKTILNEIAQVEDTFARSRDQNVRDVLIEELTSKKEKLTYIQSQIHQLNSQICDLDSPQQTTKRKRERAETEANLCEFIYEIALCTTNNCGVPCNRKEEKES
;
A
#
# COMPACT_ATOMS: atom_id res chain seq x y z
N MET A 1 -11.10 -11.50 0.03
CA MET A 1 -10.38 -10.76 1.10
C MET A 1 -8.86 -10.75 0.92
N ILE A 2 -8.28 -11.54 0.01
CA ILE A 2 -6.81 -11.63 -0.15
C ILE A 2 -6.22 -10.46 -0.98
N ASN A 3 -6.97 -9.86 -1.93
CA ASN A 3 -6.40 -8.87 -2.87
C ASN A 3 -6.39 -7.39 -2.40
N ASN A 4 -6.91 -7.07 -1.20
CA ASN A 4 -6.93 -5.68 -0.69
C ASN A 4 -5.75 -5.38 0.26
N ILE A 5 -5.08 -6.42 0.75
CA ILE A 5 -3.92 -6.28 1.63
C ILE A 5 -2.70 -5.83 0.80
N ASP A 6 -2.57 -6.32 -0.44
CA ASP A 6 -1.45 -6.00 -1.33
C ASP A 6 -1.38 -4.52 -1.70
N LYS A 7 -2.50 -3.89 -2.06
CA LYS A 7 -2.47 -2.47 -2.48
C LYS A 7 -2.20 -1.50 -1.34
N ALA A 8 -2.74 -1.76 -0.15
CA ALA A 8 -2.51 -0.94 1.02
C ALA A 8 -1.07 -1.08 1.53
N ALA A 9 -0.56 -2.32 1.58
CA ALA A 9 0.82 -2.60 1.97
C ALA A 9 1.85 -2.04 0.96
N ILE A 10 1.56 -2.15 -0.35
CA ILE A 10 2.38 -1.54 -1.41
C ILE A 10 2.37 -0.02 -1.29
N ALA A 11 1.22 0.61 -1.02
CA ALA A 11 1.12 2.05 -0.84
C ALA A 11 1.88 2.54 0.40
N GLU A 12 1.83 1.77 1.50
CA GLU A 12 2.53 2.10 2.74
C GLU A 12 4.05 1.90 2.61
N CYS A 13 4.49 0.84 1.93
CA CYS A 13 5.89 0.65 1.54
C CYS A 13 6.38 1.77 0.61
N THR A 14 5.58 2.14 -0.39
CA THR A 14 5.91 3.24 -1.32
C THR A 14 6.05 4.57 -0.58
N ARG A 15 5.16 4.83 0.39
CA ARG A 15 5.22 6.05 1.22
C ARG A 15 6.46 6.08 2.11
N TYR A 16 6.80 4.96 2.75
CA TYR A 16 8.01 4.85 3.58
C TYR A 16 9.30 5.01 2.77
N ILE A 17 9.32 4.51 1.53
CA ILE A 17 10.43 4.67 0.58
C ILE A 17 10.59 6.13 0.15
N LEU A 18 9.50 6.81 -0.25
CA LEU A 18 9.53 8.23 -0.61
C LEU A 18 10.00 9.13 0.54
N GLU A 19 9.67 8.76 1.78
CA GLU A 19 10.08 9.49 2.99
C GLU A 19 11.59 9.30 3.30
N ILE A 20 12.18 8.18 2.89
CA ILE A 20 13.62 7.93 2.94
C ILE A 20 14.34 8.66 1.79
N GLU A 21 13.78 8.63 0.58
CA GLU A 21 14.32 9.34 -0.59
C GLU A 21 14.34 10.85 -0.38
N ASN A 22 13.27 11.44 0.17
CA ASN A 22 13.24 12.87 0.52
C ASN A 22 14.27 13.27 1.60
N LYS A 23 14.64 12.35 2.51
CA LYS A 23 15.73 12.57 3.48
C LYS A 23 17.12 12.47 2.85
N GLN A 24 17.27 11.73 1.74
CA GLN A 24 18.55 11.62 1.01
C GLN A 24 18.69 12.66 -0.10
N PHE A 25 17.59 13.16 -0.67
CA PHE A 25 17.58 14.11 -1.80
C PHE A 25 17.96 15.55 -1.41
N GLY A 26 17.99 15.90 -0.12
CA GLY A 26 18.54 17.17 0.35
C GLY A 26 20.07 17.33 0.18
N ARG A 27 20.75 16.44 -0.56
CA ARG A 27 22.22 16.45 -0.68
C ARG A 27 22.80 16.33 -2.09
N THR A 28 22.04 16.14 -3.16
CA THR A 28 22.62 16.00 -4.50
C THR A 28 21.70 16.53 -5.59
N GLU A 29 21.68 17.86 -5.75
CA GLU A 29 21.43 18.47 -7.05
C GLU A 29 22.79 18.73 -7.70
N SER A 30 23.11 18.01 -8.77
CA SER A 30 24.08 18.45 -9.76
C SER A 30 23.80 17.71 -11.06
N GLU A 31 23.37 18.51 -12.03
CA GLU A 31 23.68 18.49 -13.47
C GLU A 31 24.14 17.17 -14.10
N GLU A 32 23.50 16.78 -15.21
CA GLU A 32 24.26 16.46 -16.43
C GLU A 32 23.37 16.60 -17.68
N THR A 33 23.90 17.41 -18.60
CA THR A 33 23.39 17.78 -19.92
C THR A 33 23.66 16.72 -20.98
N ASP A 34 22.91 16.84 -22.08
CA ASP A 34 22.90 16.06 -23.33
C ASP A 34 24.24 15.45 -23.79
N ASP A 35 24.16 14.26 -24.40
CA ASP A 35 24.73 14.09 -25.75
C ASP A 35 23.91 13.11 -26.60
N PHE A 36 23.88 13.41 -27.89
CA PHE A 36 23.05 12.81 -28.94
C PHE A 36 23.78 11.59 -29.52
N ASP A 37 23.19 10.39 -29.47
CA ASP A 37 23.63 9.27 -30.30
C ASP A 37 22.43 8.65 -31.04
N GLU A 38 22.60 8.58 -32.36
CA GLU A 38 21.67 8.07 -33.35
C GLU A 38 21.93 6.58 -33.52
N GLY A 39 21.58 5.80 -32.49
CA GLY A 39 21.66 4.34 -32.48
C GLY A 39 20.31 3.71 -32.80
N THR A 40 20.28 2.90 -33.86
CA THR A 40 19.22 1.96 -34.25
C THR A 40 18.48 1.35 -33.06
N VAL A 41 17.16 1.57 -33.02
CA VAL A 41 16.26 0.96 -32.05
C VAL A 41 16.06 -0.50 -32.44
N ASP A 42 16.76 -1.39 -31.73
CA ASP A 42 16.41 -2.80 -31.69
C ASP A 42 15.07 -2.90 -30.93
N ASP A 43 14.03 -3.19 -31.71
CA ASP A 43 12.64 -3.34 -31.27
C ASP A 43 12.38 -4.83 -31.10
N ASP A 44 12.96 -5.45 -30.06
CA ASP A 44 12.46 -6.73 -29.55
C ASP A 44 12.98 -7.01 -28.13
N ASP A 45 12.06 -7.36 -27.22
CA ASP A 45 12.25 -7.92 -25.85
C ASP A 45 12.19 -7.01 -24.59
N SER A 46 12.00 -5.69 -24.69
CA SER A 46 11.90 -4.82 -23.48
C SER A 46 10.65 -5.06 -22.60
N SER A 47 9.56 -5.62 -23.14
CA SER A 47 8.30 -5.75 -22.39
C SER A 47 8.28 -6.92 -21.39
N THR A 48 9.15 -7.91 -21.58
CA THR A 48 9.19 -9.14 -20.77
C THR A 48 9.99 -8.91 -19.49
N GLU A 49 11.11 -8.19 -19.59
CA GLU A 49 11.97 -7.86 -18.43
C GLU A 49 11.26 -6.92 -17.44
N ASP A 50 10.52 -5.90 -17.93
CA ASP A 50 9.88 -4.90 -17.07
C ASP A 50 8.86 -5.52 -16.10
N ASN A 51 8.04 -6.46 -16.58
CA ASN A 51 7.06 -7.16 -15.74
C ASN A 51 7.75 -8.00 -14.65
N THR A 52 8.88 -8.65 -14.96
CA THR A 52 9.62 -9.45 -13.99
C THR A 52 10.29 -8.61 -12.90
N LEU A 53 10.68 -7.37 -13.20
CA LEU A 53 11.20 -6.43 -12.20
C LEU A 53 10.12 -5.95 -11.22
N TYR A 54 8.90 -5.70 -11.69
CA TYR A 54 7.77 -5.35 -10.82
C TYR A 54 7.38 -6.50 -9.89
N ASP A 55 7.39 -7.74 -10.39
CA ASP A 55 7.09 -8.93 -9.60
C ASP A 55 8.16 -9.16 -8.52
N GLN A 56 9.44 -8.99 -8.86
CA GLN A 56 10.54 -9.10 -7.90
C GLN A 56 10.47 -8.01 -6.82
N ARG A 57 10.12 -6.78 -7.18
CA ARG A 57 9.89 -5.69 -6.22
C ARG A 57 8.72 -6.00 -5.28
N ASN A 58 7.62 -6.54 -5.80
CA ASN A 58 6.46 -6.89 -4.99
C ASN A 58 6.79 -7.99 -3.98
N ALA A 59 7.51 -9.03 -4.40
CA ALA A 59 7.98 -10.09 -3.50
C ALA A 59 8.86 -9.53 -2.36
N MET A 60 9.77 -8.58 -2.66
CA MET A 60 10.57 -7.92 -1.63
C MET A 60 9.74 -7.06 -0.66
N CYS A 61 8.64 -6.46 -1.11
CA CYS A 61 7.72 -5.74 -0.26
C CYS A 61 6.93 -6.68 0.66
N GLU A 62 6.49 -7.83 0.16
CA GLU A 62 5.83 -8.88 0.96
C GLU A 62 6.76 -9.38 2.08
N ASP A 63 8.00 -9.74 1.74
CA ASP A 63 9.01 -10.16 2.72
C ASP A 63 9.25 -9.08 3.80
N LEU A 64 9.24 -7.81 3.41
CA LEU A 64 9.43 -6.69 4.34
C LEU A 64 8.26 -6.56 5.31
N VAL A 65 7.03 -6.78 4.84
CA VAL A 65 5.81 -6.77 5.68
C VAL A 65 5.83 -7.95 6.65
N ASP A 66 6.19 -9.14 6.20
CA ASP A 66 6.30 -10.32 7.04
C ASP A 66 7.39 -10.16 8.12
N LEU A 67 8.55 -9.61 7.75
CA LEU A 67 9.59 -9.28 8.70
C LEU A 67 9.14 -8.22 9.71
N GLN A 68 8.38 -7.20 9.29
CA GLN A 68 7.81 -6.20 10.19
C GLN A 68 6.80 -6.81 11.17
N ALA A 69 5.91 -7.68 10.70
CA ALA A 69 4.96 -8.40 11.55
C ALA A 69 5.68 -9.31 12.56
N ALA A 70 6.72 -10.03 12.11
CA ALA A 70 7.55 -10.87 12.96
C ALA A 70 8.32 -10.04 14.01
N ILE A 71 8.83 -8.85 13.65
CA ILE A 71 9.47 -7.93 14.59
C ILE A 71 8.47 -7.44 15.63
N ALA A 72 7.30 -6.96 15.21
CA ALA A 72 6.27 -6.46 16.13
C ALA A 72 5.82 -7.56 17.12
N HIS A 73 5.68 -8.80 16.63
CA HIS A 73 5.40 -9.94 17.50
C HIS A 73 6.54 -10.19 18.50
N LYS A 74 7.80 -10.17 18.06
CA LYS A 74 8.96 -10.36 18.94
C LYS A 74 9.09 -9.24 19.97
N GLU A 75 8.85 -7.99 19.60
CA GLU A 75 8.85 -6.85 20.53
C GLU A 75 7.79 -6.99 21.61
N ARG A 76 6.59 -7.47 21.26
CA ARG A 76 5.53 -7.79 22.22
C ARG A 76 5.97 -8.86 23.23
N VAL A 77 6.54 -9.96 22.73
CA VAL A 77 7.05 -11.05 23.61
C VAL A 77 8.18 -10.56 24.51
N ILE A 78 9.07 -9.70 24.01
CA ILE A 78 10.11 -9.09 24.84
C ILE A 78 9.50 -8.24 25.95
N ALA A 79 8.52 -7.39 25.63
CA ALA A 79 7.83 -6.56 26.63
C ALA A 79 7.11 -7.40 27.70
N GLU A 80 6.46 -8.49 27.30
CA GLU A 80 5.82 -9.44 28.23
C GLU A 80 6.86 -10.12 29.15
N LEU A 81 7.99 -10.57 28.60
CA LEU A 81 9.07 -11.18 29.37
C LEU A 81 9.75 -10.18 30.33
N GLU A 82 9.94 -8.93 29.90
CA GLU A 82 10.48 -7.87 30.76
C GLU A 82 9.52 -7.53 31.90
N THR A 83 8.22 -7.51 31.63
CA THR A 83 7.17 -7.29 32.64
C THR A 83 7.20 -8.43 33.67
N SER A 84 7.14 -9.68 33.22
CA SER A 84 7.22 -10.86 34.10
C SER A 84 8.51 -10.90 34.92
N LYS A 85 9.66 -10.55 34.32
CA LYS A 85 10.94 -10.40 35.04
C LYS A 85 10.86 -9.34 36.12
N ASN A 86 10.27 -8.18 35.83
CA ASN A 86 10.17 -7.08 36.80
C ASN A 86 9.23 -7.45 37.96
N GLU A 87 8.14 -8.15 37.69
CA GLU A 87 7.24 -8.73 38.71
C GLU A 87 7.98 -9.72 39.61
N LEU A 88 8.74 -10.65 39.02
CA LEU A 88 9.55 -11.62 39.77
C LEU A 88 10.61 -10.93 40.65
N VAL A 89 11.29 -9.90 40.14
CA VAL A 89 12.26 -9.12 40.94
C VAL A 89 11.57 -8.40 42.09
N SER A 90 10.38 -7.83 41.87
CA SER A 90 9.60 -7.17 42.91
C SER A 90 9.14 -8.16 44.00
N MET A 91 8.64 -9.33 43.59
CA MET A 91 8.24 -10.40 44.48
C MET A 91 9.42 -10.92 45.32
N ASN A 92 10.59 -11.14 44.68
CA ASN A 92 11.80 -11.57 45.39
C ASN A 92 12.25 -10.51 46.41
N LYS A 93 12.24 -9.21 46.05
CA LYS A 93 12.50 -8.12 47.02
C LYS A 93 11.55 -8.15 48.20
N ASN A 94 10.27 -8.46 47.99
CA ASN A 94 9.29 -8.58 49.07
C ASN A 94 9.64 -9.75 50.01
N ILE A 95 9.91 -10.94 49.44
CA ILE A 95 10.31 -12.13 50.21
C ILE A 95 11.58 -11.86 51.02
N LEU A 96 12.60 -11.22 50.43
CA LEU A 96 13.82 -10.84 51.12
C LEU A 96 13.55 -9.88 52.29
N ARG A 97 12.67 -8.89 52.10
CA ARG A 97 12.25 -7.97 53.17
C ARG A 97 11.56 -8.69 54.32
N GLN A 98 10.65 -9.62 54.00
CA GLN A 98 9.95 -10.42 55.00
C GLN A 98 10.91 -11.33 55.78
N LEU A 99 11.88 -11.92 55.08
CA LEU A 99 12.91 -12.75 55.71
C LEU A 99 13.77 -11.93 56.67
N GLN A 100 14.25 -10.76 56.24
CA GLN A 100 15.01 -9.85 57.10
C GLN A 100 14.20 -9.43 58.34
N SER A 101 12.93 -9.04 58.15
CA SER A 101 12.05 -8.66 59.26
C SER A 101 11.84 -9.80 60.28
N SER A 102 11.69 -11.03 59.79
CA SER A 102 11.58 -12.20 60.66
C SER A 102 12.87 -12.46 61.42
N GLN A 103 14.02 -12.28 60.76
CA GLN A 103 15.34 -12.49 61.35
C GLN A 103 15.65 -11.45 62.45
N GLU A 104 15.33 -10.18 62.22
CA GLU A 104 15.39 -9.11 63.24
C GLU A 104 14.47 -9.40 64.44
N ARG A 105 13.30 -10.00 64.20
CA ARG A 105 12.38 -10.41 65.28
C ARG A 105 12.95 -11.56 66.10
N ILE A 106 13.59 -12.54 65.44
CA ILE A 106 14.29 -13.63 66.14
C ILE A 106 15.41 -13.05 67.00
N GLU A 107 16.26 -12.19 66.44
CA GLU A 107 17.36 -11.56 67.17
C GLU A 107 16.89 -10.80 68.42
N LYS A 108 15.78 -10.05 68.34
CA LYS A 108 15.17 -9.38 69.50
C LYS A 108 14.74 -10.36 70.59
N VAL A 109 14.14 -11.50 70.22
CA VAL A 109 13.74 -12.53 71.18
C VAL A 109 14.95 -13.23 71.79
N GLU A 110 16.02 -13.44 71.00
CA GLU A 110 17.26 -14.01 71.50
C GLU A 110 17.96 -13.09 72.51
N VAL A 111 17.99 -11.78 72.23
CA VAL A 111 18.55 -10.79 73.17
C VAL A 111 17.76 -10.76 74.48
N GLU A 112 16.42 -10.79 74.43
CA GLU A 112 15.60 -10.86 75.65
C GLU A 112 15.77 -12.19 76.40
N ARG A 113 15.87 -13.32 75.68
CA ARG A 113 16.20 -14.63 76.28
C ARG A 113 17.53 -14.56 77.03
N ASP A 114 18.57 -14.05 76.38
CA ASP A 114 19.92 -13.99 76.95
C ASP A 114 19.96 -13.04 78.15
N ARG A 115 19.20 -11.94 78.10
CA ARG A 115 19.00 -11.02 79.24
C ARG A 115 18.34 -11.73 80.43
N VAL A 116 17.28 -12.51 80.20
CA VAL A 116 16.58 -13.26 81.26
C VAL A 116 17.47 -14.36 81.84
N LEU A 117 18.16 -15.12 81.00
CA LEU A 117 19.10 -16.15 81.44
C LEU A 117 20.23 -15.58 82.29
N HIS A 118 20.82 -14.45 81.88
CA HIS A 118 21.84 -13.77 82.67
C HIS A 118 21.32 -13.30 84.04
N ASN A 119 20.07 -12.84 84.11
CA ASN A 119 19.43 -12.46 85.37
C ASN A 119 19.18 -13.67 86.28
N LEU A 120 18.80 -14.81 85.71
CA LEU A 120 18.61 -16.07 86.44
C LEU A 120 19.94 -16.66 86.90
N GLU A 121 20.99 -16.59 86.09
CA GLU A 121 22.35 -17.02 86.43
C GLU A 121 22.89 -16.21 87.62
N LYS A 122 22.67 -14.89 87.64
CA LYS A 122 22.97 -14.04 88.80
C LYS A 122 22.21 -14.45 90.06
N ALA A 123 21.02 -15.04 89.93
CA ALA A 123 20.24 -15.57 91.04
C ALA A 123 20.67 -17.00 91.47
N GLU A 124 21.12 -17.84 90.52
CA GLU A 124 21.59 -19.22 90.73
C GLU A 124 23.00 -19.32 91.33
N ASN A 125 23.82 -18.27 91.26
CA ASN A 125 25.19 -18.25 91.81
C ASN A 125 25.29 -18.34 93.36
N LYS A 126 24.23 -18.81 94.04
CA LYS A 126 24.17 -19.13 95.48
C LYS A 126 24.45 -20.62 95.81
N GLY A 127 25.17 -21.34 94.95
CA GLY A 127 26.11 -22.40 95.38
C GLY A 127 25.89 -23.83 94.88
N SER A 128 26.99 -24.48 94.41
CA SER A 128 27.42 -25.88 94.66
C SER A 128 28.32 -26.41 93.51
N ASN A 129 29.49 -26.99 93.83
CA ASN A 129 30.69 -26.97 92.96
C ASN A 129 31.00 -28.23 92.12
N ILE A 130 30.12 -29.24 92.06
CA ILE A 130 30.34 -30.48 91.24
C ILE A 130 29.41 -30.53 90.02
N GLU A 131 28.16 -30.10 90.18
CA GLU A 131 27.23 -29.92 89.07
C GLU A 131 27.72 -28.83 88.10
N ILE A 132 28.47 -27.86 88.62
CA ILE A 132 29.12 -26.78 87.84
C ILE A 132 30.09 -27.36 86.79
N ALA A 133 30.94 -28.32 87.13
CA ALA A 133 31.89 -28.88 86.16
C ALA A 133 31.21 -29.68 85.03
N LYS A 134 30.15 -30.43 85.33
CA LYS A 134 29.35 -31.14 84.32
C LYS A 134 28.52 -30.18 83.46
N LYS A 135 27.98 -29.11 84.07
CA LYS A 135 27.27 -28.02 83.38
C LYS A 135 28.21 -27.32 82.41
N ILE A 136 29.40 -26.91 82.87
CA ILE A 136 30.44 -26.31 82.03
C ILE A 136 30.82 -27.20 80.84
N LYS A 137 31.05 -28.50 81.06
CA LYS A 137 31.37 -29.44 79.96
C LYS A 137 30.22 -29.52 78.93
N LYS A 138 28.99 -29.66 79.42
CA LYS A 138 27.79 -29.71 78.57
C LYS A 138 27.58 -28.39 77.81
N ASP A 139 27.85 -27.26 78.43
CA ASP A 139 27.73 -25.93 77.83
C ASP A 139 28.76 -25.74 76.72
N PHE A 140 30.01 -26.19 76.94
CA PHE A 140 31.02 -26.20 75.89
C PHE A 140 30.66 -27.14 74.74
N GLU A 141 30.21 -28.36 75.00
CA GLU A 141 29.75 -29.28 73.94
C GLU A 141 28.57 -28.68 73.15
N THR A 142 27.64 -28.02 73.82
CA THR A 142 26.50 -27.34 73.19
C THR A 142 26.96 -26.17 72.34
N LYS A 143 27.89 -25.35 72.85
CA LYS A 143 28.46 -24.22 72.12
C LYS A 143 29.26 -24.67 70.90
N LEU A 144 30.01 -25.77 71.03
CA LEU A 144 30.81 -26.34 69.94
C LEU A 144 29.92 -26.96 68.86
N ASN A 145 28.80 -27.58 69.25
CA ASN A 145 27.79 -28.07 68.30
C ASN A 145 27.04 -26.91 67.60
N LYS A 146 26.75 -25.80 68.32
CA LYS A 146 26.18 -24.59 67.73
C LYS A 146 27.13 -23.97 66.70
N LEU A 147 28.41 -23.82 67.02
CA LEU A 147 29.43 -23.32 66.10
C LEU A 147 29.58 -24.21 64.85
N ARG A 148 29.52 -25.54 65.01
CA ARG A 148 29.54 -26.48 63.87
C ARG A 148 28.29 -26.36 62.99
N ALA A 149 27.12 -26.12 63.57
CA ALA A 149 25.88 -25.91 62.83
C ALA A 149 25.92 -24.58 62.06
N GLU A 150 26.40 -23.51 62.69
CA GLU A 150 26.62 -22.20 62.06
C GLU A 150 27.63 -22.28 60.92
N GLN A 151 28.74 -23.01 61.10
CA GLN A 151 29.72 -23.22 60.04
C GLN A 151 29.11 -23.95 58.83
N LYS A 152 28.28 -24.98 59.05
CA LYS A 152 27.56 -25.67 57.98
C LYS A 152 26.55 -24.76 57.27
N ALA A 153 25.83 -23.93 58.03
CA ALA A 153 24.88 -22.97 57.47
C ALA A 153 25.58 -21.91 56.61
N LEU A 154 26.73 -21.39 57.07
CA LEU A 154 27.57 -20.46 56.30
C LEU A 154 28.07 -21.09 55.00
N HIS A 155 28.51 -22.34 55.02
CA HIS A 155 28.99 -23.02 53.82
C HIS A 155 27.85 -23.32 52.81
N ALA A 156 26.66 -23.66 53.31
CA ALA A 156 25.47 -23.80 52.46
C ALA A 156 25.07 -22.46 51.81
N TYR A 157 25.16 -21.36 52.56
CA TYR A 157 24.91 -20.01 52.05
C TYR A 157 25.96 -19.60 50.99
N GLU A 158 27.24 -19.88 51.23
CA GLU A 158 28.33 -19.63 50.28
C GLU A 158 28.09 -20.36 48.95
N ASN A 159 27.71 -21.64 49.00
CA ASN A 159 27.40 -22.43 47.80
C ASN A 159 26.18 -21.88 47.05
N LYS A 160 25.16 -21.40 47.78
CA LYS A 160 23.99 -20.74 47.18
C LYS A 160 24.38 -19.43 46.50
N CYS A 161 25.23 -18.62 47.11
CA CYS A 161 25.76 -17.39 46.51
C CYS A 161 26.55 -17.68 45.23
N LYS A 162 27.47 -18.65 45.25
CA LYS A 162 28.23 -19.08 44.06
C LYS A 162 27.31 -19.55 42.92
N THR A 163 26.22 -20.24 43.26
CA THR A 163 25.23 -20.69 42.27
C THR A 163 24.48 -19.50 41.65
N LEU A 164 24.07 -18.53 42.47
CA LEU A 164 23.42 -17.31 42.01
C LEU A 164 24.34 -16.45 41.13
N GLU A 165 25.63 -16.35 41.46
CA GLU A 165 26.62 -15.65 40.65
C GLU A 165 26.79 -16.29 39.27
N ARG A 166 26.88 -17.63 39.22
CA ARG A 166 26.92 -18.37 37.93
C ARG A 166 25.65 -18.16 37.11
N GLN A 167 24.48 -18.11 37.76
CA GLN A 167 23.23 -17.84 37.07
C GLN A 167 23.21 -16.42 36.49
N LYS A 168 23.57 -15.42 37.29
CA LYS A 168 23.67 -14.02 36.85
C LYS A 168 24.65 -13.86 35.69
N GLN A 169 25.77 -14.58 35.70
CA GLN A 169 26.75 -14.56 34.62
C GLN A 169 26.18 -15.10 33.31
N LYS A 170 25.45 -16.23 33.35
CA LYS A 170 24.76 -16.78 32.17
C LYS A 170 23.72 -15.82 31.61
N ASP A 171 22.94 -15.18 32.49
CA ASP A 171 21.92 -14.21 32.07
C ASP A 171 22.57 -12.99 31.37
N LEU A 172 23.72 -12.50 31.86
CA LEU A 172 24.48 -11.43 31.22
C LEU A 172 25.02 -11.81 29.85
N GLU A 173 25.51 -13.05 29.68
CA GLU A 173 25.96 -13.58 28.39
C GLU A 173 24.80 -13.66 27.39
N GLN A 174 23.63 -14.12 27.82
CA GLN A 174 22.43 -14.18 26.99
C GLN A 174 21.95 -12.80 26.57
N ILE A 175 21.93 -11.82 27.49
CA ILE A 175 21.59 -10.43 27.18
C ILE A 175 22.57 -9.85 26.14
N THR A 176 23.87 -10.14 26.28
CA THR A 176 24.89 -9.65 25.35
C THR A 176 24.71 -10.26 23.96
N LYS A 177 24.41 -11.57 23.89
CA LYS A 177 24.12 -12.25 22.63
C LYS A 177 22.90 -11.64 21.91
N MET A 178 21.79 -11.45 22.63
CA MET A 178 20.58 -10.85 22.06
C MET A 178 20.82 -9.41 21.59
N LYS A 179 21.62 -8.61 22.31
CA LYS A 179 22.00 -7.26 21.88
C LYS A 179 22.79 -7.26 20.57
N ASN A 180 23.70 -8.22 20.41
CA ASN A 180 24.48 -8.37 19.18
C ASN A 180 23.59 -8.81 18.00
N GLU A 181 22.69 -9.78 18.22
CA GLU A 181 21.71 -10.22 17.20
C GLU A 181 20.84 -9.04 16.73
N VAL A 182 20.35 -8.20 17.64
CA VAL A 182 19.58 -7.00 17.29
C VAL A 182 20.42 -6.01 16.48
N LYS A 183 21.71 -5.84 16.82
CA LYS A 183 22.61 -4.97 16.05
C LYS A 183 22.84 -5.52 14.64
N ASP A 184 23.00 -6.82 14.49
CA ASP A 184 23.20 -7.46 13.19
C ASP A 184 21.94 -7.37 12.32
N LEU A 185 20.76 -7.56 12.91
CA LEU A 185 19.48 -7.35 12.21
C LEU A 185 19.30 -5.89 11.76
N ARG A 186 19.71 -4.91 12.56
CA ARG A 186 19.70 -3.50 12.14
C ARG A 186 20.63 -3.26 10.96
N ASN A 187 21.82 -3.85 10.96
CA ASN A 187 22.75 -3.74 9.83
C ASN A 187 22.20 -4.40 8.57
N GLN A 188 21.57 -5.57 8.69
CA GLN A 188 20.90 -6.23 7.58
C GLN A 188 19.73 -5.40 7.02
N LYS A 189 18.91 -4.81 7.91
CA LYS A 189 17.84 -3.87 7.52
C LYS A 189 18.38 -2.70 6.71
N VAL A 190 19.45 -2.05 7.17
CA VAL A 190 20.05 -0.92 6.44
C VAL A 190 20.57 -1.35 5.07
N LYS A 191 21.23 -2.52 4.97
CA LYS A 191 21.67 -3.06 3.67
C LYS A 191 20.49 -3.32 2.74
N LEU A 192 19.40 -3.89 3.25
CA LEU A 192 18.20 -4.15 2.47
C LEU A 192 17.55 -2.83 1.99
N GLN A 193 17.46 -1.83 2.86
CA GLN A 193 16.98 -0.49 2.50
C GLN A 193 17.84 0.13 1.39
N GLN A 194 19.16 -0.01 1.46
CA GLN A 194 20.05 0.50 0.41
C GLN A 194 19.84 -0.23 -0.93
N ASN A 195 19.63 -1.54 -0.88
CA ASN A 195 19.35 -2.33 -2.09
C ASN A 195 18.01 -1.91 -2.72
N ILE A 196 16.96 -1.70 -1.92
CA ILE A 196 15.67 -1.20 -2.41
C ILE A 196 15.82 0.17 -3.09
N VAL A 197 16.57 1.09 -2.47
CA VAL A 197 16.84 2.41 -3.07
C VAL A 197 17.58 2.27 -4.40
N ASN A 198 18.54 1.35 -4.50
CA ASN A 198 19.29 1.12 -5.73
C ASN A 198 18.41 0.52 -6.84
N GLU A 199 17.54 -0.44 -6.51
CA GLU A 199 16.60 -1.03 -7.48
C GLU A 199 15.54 -0.02 -7.93
N ASN A 200 15.00 0.80 -7.02
CA ASN A 200 14.08 1.88 -7.40
C ASN A 200 14.74 2.88 -8.36
N LYS A 201 16.02 3.22 -8.15
CA LYS A 201 16.76 4.07 -9.09
C LYS A 201 16.87 3.43 -10.48
N LYS A 202 17.02 2.09 -10.56
CA LYS A 202 17.03 1.38 -11.86
C LYS A 202 15.67 1.43 -12.53
N VAL A 203 14.60 1.13 -11.80
CA VAL A 203 13.22 1.22 -12.31
C VAL A 203 12.90 2.63 -12.78
N GLN A 204 13.29 3.65 -12.02
CA GLN A 204 13.07 5.05 -12.41
C GLN A 204 13.84 5.43 -13.68
N LYS A 205 15.06 4.92 -13.87
CA LYS A 205 15.82 5.09 -15.12
C LYS A 205 15.09 4.45 -16.30
N ALA A 206 14.64 3.20 -16.16
CA ALA A 206 13.88 2.49 -17.20
C ALA A 206 12.58 3.23 -17.59
N ILE A 207 11.82 3.72 -16.60
CA ILE A 207 10.61 4.54 -16.85
C ILE A 207 10.96 5.83 -17.62
N ASN A 208 12.04 6.50 -17.25
CA ASN A 208 12.46 7.74 -17.92
C ASN A 208 12.94 7.47 -19.35
N GLU A 209 13.67 6.39 -19.59
CA GLU A 209 14.10 5.96 -20.92
C GLU A 209 12.89 5.63 -21.81
N ARG A 210 11.92 4.89 -21.28
CA ARG A 210 10.65 4.62 -21.96
C ARG A 210 9.88 5.89 -22.30
N ARG A 211 9.78 6.84 -21.37
CA ARG A 211 9.14 8.15 -21.64
C ARG A 211 9.86 8.92 -22.74
N LYS A 212 11.19 8.88 -22.78
CA LYS A 212 11.98 9.49 -23.88
C LYS A 212 11.68 8.80 -25.20
N PHE A 213 11.59 7.48 -25.22
CA PHE A 213 11.22 6.70 -26.41
C PHE A 213 9.81 7.05 -26.89
N GLU A 214 8.82 7.05 -25.99
CA GLU A 214 7.43 7.44 -26.30
C GLU A 214 7.35 8.87 -26.85
N ALA A 215 8.11 9.81 -26.29
CA ALA A 215 8.18 11.18 -26.80
C ALA A 215 8.78 11.24 -28.22
N LYS A 216 9.88 10.52 -28.47
CA LYS A 216 10.49 10.41 -29.82
C LYS A 216 9.46 9.85 -30.82
N THR A 217 8.80 8.75 -30.48
CA THR A 217 7.76 8.12 -31.31
C THR A 217 6.59 9.08 -31.57
N ALA A 218 6.11 9.80 -30.55
CA ALA A 218 5.04 10.78 -30.69
C ALA A 218 5.43 11.94 -31.64
N THR A 219 6.67 12.42 -31.59
CA THR A 219 7.13 13.46 -32.54
C THR A 219 7.20 12.95 -33.98
N GLN A 220 7.61 11.70 -34.20
CA GLN A 220 7.62 11.08 -35.54
C GLN A 220 6.19 10.87 -36.05
N ASN A 221 5.27 10.39 -35.21
CA ASN A 221 3.86 10.25 -35.56
C ASN A 221 3.23 11.58 -35.99
N ARG A 222 3.49 12.67 -35.27
CA ARG A 222 3.03 14.01 -35.67
C ARG A 222 3.55 14.44 -37.05
N LYS A 223 4.80 14.08 -37.41
CA LYS A 223 5.35 14.36 -38.75
C LYS A 223 4.59 13.58 -39.83
N TYR A 224 4.33 12.29 -39.59
CA TYR A 224 3.56 11.46 -40.51
C TYR A 224 2.11 11.96 -40.68
N GLU A 225 1.43 12.30 -39.58
CA GLU A 225 0.08 12.88 -39.62
C GLU A 225 0.02 14.18 -40.43
N ASN A 226 0.98 15.08 -40.21
CA ASN A 226 1.07 16.32 -40.98
C ASN A 226 1.32 16.05 -42.47
N LYS A 227 2.13 15.04 -42.80
CA LYS A 227 2.37 14.64 -44.18
C LYS A 227 1.10 14.08 -44.83
N ILE A 228 0.36 13.22 -44.14
CA ILE A 228 -0.93 12.68 -44.60
C ILE A 228 -1.91 13.83 -44.85
N ARG A 229 -2.08 14.73 -43.88
CA ARG A 229 -2.98 15.89 -44.01
C ARG A 229 -2.62 16.78 -45.20
N SER A 230 -1.34 16.98 -45.47
CA SER A 230 -0.88 17.73 -46.65
C SER A 230 -1.22 17.01 -47.96
N LEU A 231 -1.04 15.69 -48.02
CA LEU A 231 -1.38 14.89 -49.20
C LEU A 231 -2.90 14.83 -49.43
N GLU A 232 -3.70 14.69 -48.38
CA GLU A 232 -5.16 14.75 -48.43
C GLU A 232 -5.67 16.10 -48.92
N SER A 233 -5.10 17.20 -48.42
CA SER A 233 -5.42 18.55 -48.90
C SER A 233 -5.11 18.70 -50.39
N HIS A 234 -3.95 18.20 -50.85
CA HIS A 234 -3.60 18.22 -52.26
C HIS A 234 -4.53 17.33 -53.10
N GLY A 235 -4.88 16.14 -52.62
CA GLY A 235 -5.86 15.25 -53.26
C GLY A 235 -7.23 15.92 -53.42
N ASN A 236 -7.73 16.58 -52.37
CA ASN A 236 -8.98 17.34 -52.40
C ASN A 236 -8.90 18.52 -53.39
N GLN A 237 -7.77 19.22 -53.47
CA GLN A 237 -7.57 20.28 -54.46
C GLN A 237 -7.63 19.74 -55.89
N LEU A 238 -6.96 18.62 -56.18
CA LEU A 238 -7.00 17.98 -57.50
C LEU A 238 -8.42 17.48 -57.84
N GLU A 239 -9.13 16.93 -56.86
CA GLU A 239 -10.52 16.48 -57.04
C GLU A 239 -11.44 17.67 -57.37
N THR A 240 -11.34 18.78 -56.64
CA THR A 240 -12.13 19.99 -56.92
C THR A 240 -11.78 20.61 -58.28
N PHE A 241 -10.51 20.63 -58.67
CA PHE A 241 -10.09 21.08 -60.00
C PHE A 241 -10.68 20.20 -61.11
N THR A 242 -10.64 18.88 -60.93
CA THR A 242 -11.22 17.92 -61.87
C THR A 242 -12.74 18.08 -61.97
N LYS A 243 -13.43 18.27 -60.84
CA LYS A 243 -14.88 18.56 -60.81
C LYS A 243 -15.22 19.85 -61.57
N ARG A 244 -14.50 20.95 -61.32
CA ARG A 244 -14.69 22.22 -62.06
C ARG A 244 -14.42 22.05 -63.56
N THR A 245 -13.36 21.35 -63.93
CA THR A 245 -13.02 21.08 -65.34
C THR A 245 -14.12 20.23 -65.99
N ALA A 246 -14.61 19.20 -65.32
CA ALA A 246 -15.71 18.37 -65.80
C ALA A 246 -17.02 19.17 -65.94
N GLU A 247 -17.31 20.09 -65.02
CA GLU A 247 -18.44 21.02 -65.13
C GLU A 247 -18.31 21.97 -66.32
N ILE A 248 -17.13 22.55 -66.57
CA ILE A 248 -16.86 23.40 -67.74
C ILE A 248 -17.02 22.58 -69.03
N VAL A 249 -16.42 21.40 -69.12
CA VAL A 249 -16.58 20.49 -70.28
C VAL A 249 -18.06 20.15 -70.50
N LYS A 250 -18.81 19.90 -69.42
CA LYS A 250 -20.26 19.64 -69.50
C LYS A 250 -21.04 20.86 -69.98
N GLN A 251 -20.69 22.07 -69.52
CA GLN A 251 -21.28 23.32 -69.99
C GLN A 251 -20.98 23.54 -71.48
N LEU A 252 -19.73 23.39 -71.92
CA LEU A 252 -19.33 23.49 -73.32
C LEU A 252 -20.07 22.48 -74.21
N LYS A 253 -20.20 21.22 -73.76
CA LYS A 253 -21.01 20.21 -74.47
C LYS A 253 -22.48 20.61 -74.58
N ARG A 254 -23.06 21.24 -73.54
CA ARG A 254 -24.44 21.77 -73.61
C ARG A 254 -24.54 22.95 -74.58
N GLU A 255 -23.60 23.88 -74.58
CA GLU A 255 -23.57 24.99 -75.54
C GLU A 255 -23.42 24.49 -76.97
N LEU A 256 -22.56 23.50 -77.21
CA LEU A 256 -22.43 22.85 -78.52
C LEU A 256 -23.72 22.11 -78.90
N ALA A 257 -24.37 21.40 -77.98
CA ALA A 257 -25.66 20.74 -78.22
C ALA A 257 -26.78 21.76 -78.53
N LYS A 258 -26.75 22.94 -77.92
CA LYS A 258 -27.67 24.05 -78.25
C LYS A 258 -27.40 24.63 -79.63
N GLN A 259 -26.13 24.68 -80.06
CA GLN A 259 -25.76 25.08 -81.42
C GLN A 259 -26.14 24.03 -82.48
N THR A 260 -26.20 22.75 -82.13
CA THR A 260 -26.46 21.66 -83.09
C THR A 260 -27.92 21.21 -83.21
N VAL A 261 -28.90 21.87 -82.56
CA VAL A 261 -30.31 21.45 -82.65
C VAL A 261 -31.26 22.59 -83.04
N ARG A 262 -31.47 22.76 -84.36
CA ARG A 262 -32.79 23.03 -84.93
C ARG A 262 -33.46 21.69 -85.26
N ARG A 263 -34.26 21.14 -84.33
CA ARG A 263 -35.56 20.47 -84.59
C ARG A 263 -36.08 19.68 -83.37
N ALA A 264 -37.18 20.22 -82.85
CA ALA A 264 -38.43 19.58 -82.43
C ALA A 264 -38.50 18.57 -81.24
N PRO A 265 -39.65 18.50 -80.55
CA PRO A 265 -39.76 18.01 -79.18
C PRO A 265 -40.67 16.76 -79.02
N ALA A 266 -40.80 16.35 -77.75
CA ALA A 266 -41.88 15.59 -77.11
C ALA A 266 -41.68 14.08 -76.93
N THR A 267 -41.80 13.63 -75.68
CA THR A 267 -42.86 12.70 -75.20
C THR A 267 -42.80 12.60 -73.66
N PRO A 268 -43.94 12.62 -72.93
CA PRO A 268 -43.99 12.38 -71.50
C PRO A 268 -44.27 10.89 -71.21
N ARG A 269 -43.59 10.30 -70.20
CA ARG A 269 -43.83 8.91 -69.81
C ARG A 269 -43.93 8.74 -68.29
N THR A 270 -45.19 8.57 -67.87
CA THR A 270 -45.74 7.67 -66.84
C THR A 270 -45.07 7.57 -65.46
N THR A 271 -45.82 8.06 -64.48
CA THR A 271 -46.06 7.51 -63.14
C THR A 271 -45.51 6.10 -62.88
N SER A 272 -44.54 5.99 -61.98
CA SER A 272 -44.22 4.74 -61.28
C SER A 272 -44.66 4.84 -59.83
N ALA A 273 -45.49 3.86 -59.45
CA ALA A 273 -46.13 3.73 -58.16
C ALA A 273 -45.11 3.51 -57.03
N LYS A 274 -45.35 4.18 -55.91
CA LYS A 274 -44.71 3.91 -54.63
C LYS A 274 -45.24 2.58 -54.09
N ASN A 275 -44.54 1.47 -54.34
CA ASN A 275 -44.69 0.28 -53.54
C ASN A 275 -43.85 0.44 -52.26
N ARG A 276 -44.45 0.95 -51.19
CA ARG A 276 -43.95 0.71 -49.83
C ARG A 276 -44.66 -0.53 -49.31
N VAL A 277 -43.92 -1.63 -49.21
CA VAL A 277 -44.29 -2.79 -48.41
C VAL A 277 -44.16 -2.38 -46.94
N PRO A 278 -45.20 -2.50 -46.09
CA PRO A 278 -45.02 -2.41 -44.65
C PRO A 278 -44.34 -3.70 -44.18
N LEU A 279 -43.04 -3.62 -43.89
CA LEU A 279 -42.37 -4.73 -43.22
C LEU A 279 -42.73 -4.68 -41.73
N LEU A 280 -43.69 -5.52 -41.37
CA LEU A 280 -44.09 -5.80 -40.01
C LEU A 280 -43.01 -6.65 -39.34
N GLY A 281 -42.58 -6.23 -38.15
CA GLY A 281 -41.95 -7.10 -37.16
C GLY A 281 -40.44 -7.25 -37.27
N LYS A 282 -39.72 -6.36 -36.59
CA LYS A 282 -38.78 -6.69 -35.50
C LYS A 282 -38.20 -5.37 -34.98
N SER A 283 -38.25 -5.20 -33.67
CA SER A 283 -37.63 -4.09 -32.94
C SER A 283 -36.20 -3.88 -33.43
N LYS A 284 -35.95 -2.80 -34.18
CA LYS A 284 -34.61 -2.35 -34.51
C LYS A 284 -34.49 -0.97 -33.88
N VAL A 285 -33.77 -0.92 -32.77
CA VAL A 285 -33.35 0.34 -32.12
C VAL A 285 -32.82 1.25 -33.23
N THR A 286 -33.49 2.38 -33.45
CA THR A 286 -33.14 3.33 -34.49
C THR A 286 -31.78 3.96 -34.17
N GLY A 287 -31.04 4.42 -35.19
CA GLY A 287 -29.76 5.11 -34.96
C GLY A 287 -29.90 6.30 -33.99
N ALA A 288 -31.05 6.96 -33.98
CA ALA A 288 -31.37 8.02 -33.02
C ALA A 288 -31.47 7.51 -31.57
N GLU A 289 -32.05 6.33 -31.34
CA GLU A 289 -32.09 5.70 -30.01
C GLU A 289 -30.71 5.22 -29.57
N MET A 290 -29.87 4.73 -30.48
CA MET A 290 -28.47 4.37 -30.18
C MET A 290 -27.66 5.61 -29.77
N TRP A 291 -27.77 6.71 -30.53
CA TRP A 291 -27.12 7.98 -30.18
C TRP A 291 -27.61 8.54 -28.84
N SER A 292 -28.93 8.50 -28.58
CA SER A 292 -29.50 8.90 -27.30
C SER A 292 -29.00 8.03 -26.13
N ASN A 293 -28.79 6.72 -26.35
CA ASN A 293 -28.24 5.84 -25.32
C ASN A 293 -26.76 6.13 -25.05
N ILE A 294 -25.97 6.43 -26.09
CA ILE A 294 -24.57 6.87 -25.95
C ILE A 294 -24.51 8.20 -25.19
N GLU A 295 -25.36 9.15 -25.54
CA GLU A 295 -25.44 10.47 -24.87
C GLU A 295 -25.79 10.33 -23.39
N LYS A 296 -26.78 9.47 -23.06
CA LYS A 296 -27.13 9.14 -21.67
C LYS A 296 -25.97 8.49 -20.93
N ASN A 297 -25.29 7.52 -21.55
CA ASN A 297 -24.14 6.84 -20.96
C ASN A 297 -22.96 7.78 -20.70
N VAL A 298 -22.67 8.69 -21.63
CA VAL A 298 -21.63 9.71 -21.46
C VAL A 298 -21.99 10.68 -20.35
N THR A 299 -23.24 11.13 -20.29
CA THR A 299 -23.74 12.01 -19.22
C THR A 299 -23.66 11.32 -17.85
N GLU A 300 -24.03 10.04 -17.77
CA GLU A 300 -23.92 9.23 -16.54
C GLU A 300 -22.47 9.05 -16.10
N LEU A 301 -21.54 8.85 -17.04
CA LEU A 301 -20.10 8.78 -16.75
C LEU A 301 -19.54 10.10 -16.24
N ILE A 302 -19.94 11.22 -16.84
CA ILE A 302 -19.54 12.55 -16.39
C ILE A 302 -20.07 12.80 -14.97
N ASN A 303 -21.36 12.53 -14.73
CA ASN A 303 -21.98 12.70 -13.41
C ASN A 303 -21.31 11.83 -12.35
N LYS A 304 -20.96 10.58 -12.70
CA LYS A 304 -20.20 9.69 -11.81
C LYS A 304 -18.80 10.21 -11.52
N GLY A 305 -18.11 10.76 -12.52
CA GLY A 305 -16.79 11.39 -12.36
C GLY A 305 -16.83 12.61 -11.44
N VAL A 306 -17.85 13.47 -11.61
CA VAL A 306 -18.07 14.63 -10.74
C VAL A 306 -18.36 14.20 -9.30
N LEU A 307 -19.20 13.19 -9.10
CA LEU A 307 -19.48 12.65 -7.76
C LEU A 307 -18.23 12.05 -7.10
N ASN A 308 -17.42 11.31 -7.86
CA ASN A 308 -16.17 10.74 -7.33
C ASN A 308 -15.20 11.87 -6.91
N LEU A 309 -15.06 12.92 -7.72
CA LEU A 309 -14.26 14.09 -7.37
C LEU A 309 -14.73 14.75 -6.07
N GLN A 310 -16.05 14.93 -5.89
CA GLN A 310 -16.61 15.50 -4.65
C GLN A 310 -16.32 14.64 -3.42
N LEU A 311 -16.44 13.31 -3.54
CA LEU A 311 -16.14 12.39 -2.44
C LEU A 311 -14.64 12.37 -2.10
N VAL A 312 -13.77 12.50 -3.10
CA VAL A 312 -12.32 12.61 -2.91
C VAL A 312 -11.96 13.92 -2.21
N GLU A 313 -12.56 15.05 -2.61
CA GLU A 313 -12.36 16.34 -1.93
C GLU A 313 -12.82 16.30 -0.46
N GLU A 314 -13.95 15.65 -0.16
CA GLU A 314 -14.42 15.48 1.21
C GLU A 314 -13.48 14.56 2.02
N LEU A 315 -12.99 13.48 1.40
CA LEU A 315 -12.01 12.58 2.01
C LEU A 315 -10.71 13.33 2.34
N GLU A 316 -10.22 14.18 1.44
CA GLU A 316 -9.03 15.00 1.69
C GLU A 316 -9.24 15.96 2.87
N ARG A 317 -10.42 16.57 2.99
CA ARG A 317 -10.78 17.41 4.14
C ARG A 317 -10.76 16.62 5.45
N GLU A 318 -11.37 15.43 5.47
CA GLU A 318 -11.39 14.58 6.67
C GLU A 318 -10.00 14.04 7.04
N VAL A 319 -9.16 13.72 6.04
CA VAL A 319 -7.76 13.34 6.27
C VAL A 319 -6.97 14.51 6.87
N GLN A 320 -7.23 15.73 6.44
CA GLN A 320 -6.61 16.92 7.03
C GLN A 320 -7.13 17.22 8.45
N ALA A 321 -8.43 17.00 8.71
CA ALA A 321 -9.01 17.08 10.05
C ALA A 321 -8.38 16.05 11.01
N ARG A 322 -8.19 14.80 10.54
CA ARG A 322 -7.46 13.75 11.29
C ARG A 322 -6.06 14.20 11.67
N LYS A 323 -5.30 14.79 10.74
CA LYS A 323 -3.95 15.29 10.99
C LYS A 323 -3.96 16.38 12.08
N THR A 324 -4.93 17.28 12.03
CA THR A 324 -5.09 18.36 13.02
C THR A 324 -5.37 17.81 14.41
N ILE A 325 -6.33 16.88 14.55
CA ILE A 325 -6.66 16.26 15.83
C ILE A 325 -5.50 15.43 16.39
N LEU A 326 -4.73 14.72 15.55
CA LEU A 326 -3.52 14.01 16.00
C LEU A 326 -2.46 14.96 16.56
N ASN A 327 -2.27 16.12 15.94
CA ASN A 327 -1.36 17.15 16.46
C ASN A 327 -1.85 17.71 17.79
N GLU A 328 -3.15 17.97 17.93
CA GLU A 328 -3.74 18.43 19.20
C GLU A 328 -3.61 17.38 20.30
N ILE A 329 -3.84 16.09 20.00
CA ILE A 329 -3.62 14.99 20.96
C ILE A 329 -2.16 14.96 21.40
N ALA A 330 -1.21 15.05 20.47
CA ALA A 330 0.21 15.06 20.79
C ALA A 330 0.60 16.27 21.67
N GLN A 331 -0.02 17.45 21.45
CA GLN A 331 0.18 18.62 22.31
C GLN A 331 -0.36 18.39 23.72
N VAL A 332 -1.55 17.82 23.87
CA VAL A 332 -2.14 17.49 25.17
C VAL A 332 -1.33 16.38 25.89
N GLU A 333 -0.77 15.42 25.15
CA GLU A 333 0.12 14.40 25.71
C GLU A 333 1.45 15.00 26.22
N ASP A 334 2.04 15.96 25.49
CA ASP A 334 3.25 16.66 25.94
C ASP A 334 2.97 17.55 27.17
N THR A 335 1.84 18.25 27.22
CA THR A 335 1.45 19.02 28.41
C THR A 335 1.14 18.11 29.61
N PHE A 336 0.54 16.95 29.38
CA PHE A 336 0.32 15.93 30.40
C PHE A 336 1.64 15.40 30.97
N ALA A 337 2.63 15.10 30.11
CA ALA A 337 3.95 14.60 30.53
C ALA A 337 4.72 15.62 31.39
N ARG A 338 4.52 16.92 31.16
CA ARG A 338 5.18 18.02 31.90
C ARG A 338 4.44 18.41 33.18
N SER A 339 3.15 18.10 33.28
CA SER A 339 2.30 18.48 34.41
C SER A 339 2.57 17.59 35.63
N ARG A 340 2.82 18.22 36.78
CA ARG A 340 3.04 17.51 38.06
C ARG A 340 1.82 17.49 38.97
N ASP A 341 0.92 18.46 38.82
CA ASP A 341 -0.36 18.54 39.55
C ASP A 341 -1.32 17.44 39.08
N GLN A 342 -1.99 16.79 40.04
CA GLN A 342 -2.94 15.71 39.77
C GLN A 342 -4.25 16.26 39.21
N ASN A 343 -4.74 17.40 39.72
CA ASN A 343 -6.01 17.97 39.28
C ASN A 343 -5.94 18.40 37.80
N VAL A 344 -4.80 18.97 37.39
CA VAL A 344 -4.55 19.34 35.99
C VAL A 344 -4.45 18.09 35.11
N ARG A 345 -3.83 17.02 35.60
CA ARG A 345 -3.73 15.76 34.87
C ARG A 345 -5.08 15.09 34.66
N ASP A 346 -5.98 15.14 35.63
CA ASP A 346 -7.33 14.58 35.50
C ASP A 346 -8.15 15.32 34.41
N VAL A 347 -8.06 16.66 34.35
CA VAL A 347 -8.69 17.47 33.28
C VAL A 347 -8.09 17.16 31.90
N LEU A 348 -6.76 17.01 31.82
CA LEU A 348 -6.08 16.65 30.57
C LEU A 348 -6.45 15.24 30.11
N ILE A 349 -6.70 14.30 31.02
CA ILE A 349 -7.21 12.97 30.67
C ILE A 349 -8.59 13.11 30.02
N GLU A 350 -9.53 13.84 30.60
CA GLU A 350 -10.86 14.07 30.00
C GLU A 350 -10.75 14.72 28.60
N GLU A 351 -9.90 15.73 28.44
CA GLU A 351 -9.65 16.38 27.14
C GLU A 351 -9.09 15.38 26.11
N LEU A 352 -8.13 14.56 26.52
CA LEU A 352 -7.49 13.56 25.68
C LEU A 352 -8.48 12.45 25.29
N THR A 353 -9.40 12.08 26.19
CA THR A 353 -10.50 11.14 25.89
C THR A 353 -11.45 11.74 24.86
N SER A 354 -11.88 12.99 25.05
CA SER A 354 -12.75 13.69 24.08
C SER A 354 -12.10 13.84 22.70
N LYS A 355 -10.80 14.17 22.63
CA LYS A 355 -10.08 14.26 21.35
C LYS A 355 -9.89 12.90 20.69
N LYS A 356 -9.68 11.82 21.46
CA LYS A 356 -9.63 10.43 20.94
C LYS A 356 -10.98 9.95 20.40
N GLU A 357 -12.09 10.34 21.01
CA GLU A 357 -13.43 10.09 20.47
C GLU A 357 -13.65 10.81 19.13
N LYS A 358 -13.27 12.09 19.04
CA LYS A 358 -13.30 12.85 17.77
C LYS A 358 -12.43 12.20 16.69
N LEU A 359 -11.25 11.70 17.04
CA LEU A 359 -10.39 10.96 16.11
C LEU A 359 -11.09 9.70 15.57
N THR A 360 -11.79 8.97 16.45
CA THR A 360 -12.53 7.75 16.08
C THR A 360 -13.69 8.07 15.14
N TYR A 361 -14.39 9.20 15.36
CA TYR A 361 -15.44 9.69 14.48
C TYR A 361 -14.91 10.03 13.08
N ILE A 362 -13.82 10.81 12.99
CA ILE A 362 -13.18 11.16 11.72
C ILE A 362 -12.69 9.90 10.99
N GLN A 363 -12.09 8.95 11.71
CA GLN A 363 -11.67 7.67 11.12
C GLN A 363 -12.86 6.89 10.54
N SER A 364 -14.02 6.93 11.21
CA SER A 364 -15.24 6.30 10.71
C SER A 364 -15.77 6.99 9.45
N GLN A 365 -15.74 8.32 9.39
CA GLN A 365 -16.11 9.09 8.20
C GLN A 365 -15.17 8.80 7.02
N ILE A 366 -13.85 8.78 7.25
CA ILE A 366 -12.84 8.40 6.26
C ILE A 366 -13.12 6.98 5.72
N HIS A 367 -13.49 6.04 6.58
CA HIS A 367 -13.82 4.68 6.17
C HIS A 367 -15.08 4.65 5.30
N GLN A 368 -16.12 5.37 5.69
CA GLN A 368 -17.36 5.49 4.92
C GLN A 368 -17.13 6.10 3.54
N LEU A 369 -16.37 7.20 3.46
CA LEU A 369 -16.02 7.85 2.18
C LEU A 369 -15.21 6.93 1.27
N ASN A 370 -14.22 6.22 1.83
CA ASN A 370 -13.45 5.24 1.06
C ASN A 370 -14.32 4.09 0.53
N SER A 371 -15.28 3.60 1.34
CA SER A 371 -16.24 2.59 0.88
C SER A 371 -17.07 3.12 -0.29
N GLN A 372 -17.61 4.34 -0.18
CA GLN A 372 -18.40 4.96 -1.24
C GLN A 372 -17.59 5.15 -2.54
N ILE A 373 -16.32 5.55 -2.44
CA ILE A 373 -15.42 5.67 -3.61
C ILE A 373 -15.16 4.30 -4.24
N CYS A 374 -14.91 3.26 -3.43
CA CYS A 374 -14.68 1.90 -3.93
C CYS A 374 -15.92 1.30 -4.60
N ASP A 375 -17.10 1.56 -4.05
CA ASP A 375 -18.37 1.10 -4.62
C ASP A 375 -18.67 1.79 -5.96
N LEU A 376 -18.30 3.07 -6.09
CA LEU A 376 -18.31 3.77 -7.37
C LEU A 376 -17.30 3.17 -8.35
N ASP A 377 -16.10 2.77 -7.94
CA ASP A 377 -15.07 2.24 -8.85
C ASP A 377 -15.16 0.73 -9.13
N SER A 378 -16.18 0.04 -8.62
CA SER A 378 -16.30 -1.42 -8.70
C SER A 378 -16.33 -2.00 -10.13
N PRO A 379 -15.57 -3.08 -10.41
CA PRO A 379 -15.42 -3.66 -11.75
C PRO A 379 -16.68 -4.34 -12.29
N GLN A 380 -17.70 -4.60 -11.47
CA GLN A 380 -18.97 -5.18 -11.91
C GLN A 380 -19.72 -4.28 -12.90
N GLN A 381 -19.55 -2.96 -12.83
CA GLN A 381 -20.04 -2.06 -13.89
C GLN A 381 -19.18 -2.15 -15.16
N THR A 382 -17.87 -2.34 -15.03
CA THR A 382 -16.97 -2.42 -16.18
C THR A 382 -17.14 -3.72 -16.98
N THR A 383 -17.46 -4.85 -16.33
CA THR A 383 -17.70 -6.14 -17.00
C THR A 383 -19.05 -6.21 -17.68
N LYS A 384 -20.09 -5.64 -17.06
CA LYS A 384 -21.42 -5.46 -17.68
C LYS A 384 -21.33 -4.55 -18.92
N ARG A 385 -20.54 -3.47 -18.84
CA ARG A 385 -20.25 -2.55 -19.94
C ARG A 385 -19.36 -3.13 -21.04
N LYS A 386 -18.42 -4.02 -20.72
CA LYS A 386 -17.63 -4.76 -21.73
C LYS A 386 -18.52 -5.73 -22.51
N ARG A 387 -19.49 -6.39 -21.86
CA ARG A 387 -20.51 -7.21 -22.53
C ARG A 387 -21.45 -6.37 -23.39
N GLU A 388 -21.95 -5.26 -22.88
CA GLU A 388 -22.80 -4.34 -23.65
C GLU A 388 -22.06 -3.70 -24.83
N ARG A 389 -20.76 -3.34 -24.67
CA ARG A 389 -19.91 -2.89 -25.79
C ARG A 389 -19.71 -3.98 -26.82
N ALA A 390 -19.40 -5.21 -26.41
CA ALA A 390 -19.25 -6.34 -27.33
C ALA A 390 -20.56 -6.64 -28.09
N GLU A 391 -21.72 -6.50 -27.44
CA GLU A 391 -23.03 -6.62 -28.09
C GLU A 391 -23.29 -5.47 -29.07
N THR A 392 -22.94 -4.22 -28.74
CA THR A 392 -23.08 -3.09 -29.67
C THR A 392 -22.11 -3.15 -30.86
N GLU A 393 -20.88 -3.62 -30.64
CA GLU A 393 -19.87 -3.83 -31.69
C GLU A 393 -20.27 -4.99 -32.61
N ALA A 394 -20.82 -6.08 -32.06
CA ALA A 394 -21.37 -7.18 -32.85
C ALA A 394 -22.54 -6.72 -33.73
N ASN A 395 -23.47 -5.93 -33.18
CA ASN A 395 -24.60 -5.38 -33.93
C ASN A 395 -24.17 -4.38 -35.02
N LEU A 396 -23.12 -3.58 -34.77
CA LEU A 396 -22.52 -2.69 -35.77
C LEU A 396 -21.85 -3.46 -36.91
N CYS A 397 -21.10 -4.53 -36.58
CA CYS A 397 -20.51 -5.43 -37.57
C CYS A 397 -21.57 -6.13 -38.42
N GLU A 398 -22.68 -6.57 -37.81
CA GLU A 398 -23.80 -7.19 -38.52
C GLU A 398 -24.51 -6.19 -39.45
N PHE A 399 -24.68 -4.94 -39.01
CA PHE A 399 -25.25 -3.86 -39.82
C PHE A 399 -24.34 -3.48 -41.01
N ILE A 400 -23.03 -3.38 -40.79
CA ILE A 400 -22.05 -3.12 -41.86
C ILE A 400 -22.03 -4.29 -42.86
N TYR A 401 -22.15 -5.52 -42.38
CA TYR A 401 -22.22 -6.72 -43.21
C TYR A 401 -23.52 -6.77 -44.04
N GLU A 402 -24.68 -6.42 -43.46
CA GLU A 402 -25.94 -6.28 -44.21
C GLU A 402 -25.83 -5.19 -45.30
N ILE A 403 -25.23 -4.03 -44.99
CA ILE A 403 -25.00 -2.98 -45.99
C ILE A 403 -24.09 -3.48 -47.12
N ALA A 404 -23.01 -4.18 -46.78
CA ALA A 404 -22.07 -4.74 -47.75
C ALA A 404 -22.76 -5.77 -48.68
N LEU A 405 -23.58 -6.67 -48.13
CA LEU A 405 -24.36 -7.64 -48.91
C LEU A 405 -25.42 -6.97 -49.82
N CYS A 406 -26.03 -5.87 -49.37
CA CYS A 406 -26.94 -5.09 -50.21
C CYS A 406 -26.21 -4.38 -51.35
N THR A 407 -24.95 -3.97 -51.16
CA THR A 407 -24.14 -3.35 -52.24
C THR A 407 -23.62 -4.36 -53.26
N THR A 408 -23.27 -5.58 -52.84
CA THR A 408 -22.77 -6.63 -53.75
C THR A 408 -23.88 -7.28 -54.59
N ASN A 409 -25.08 -7.46 -54.04
CA ASN A 409 -26.21 -8.02 -54.77
C ASN A 409 -26.86 -7.06 -55.79
N ASN A 410 -26.46 -5.78 -55.82
CA ASN A 410 -26.96 -4.79 -56.78
C ASN A 410 -25.99 -4.48 -57.94
N CYS A 411 -24.82 -5.13 -57.99
CA CYS A 411 -23.84 -4.95 -59.08
C CYS A 411 -23.89 -6.12 -60.08
N GLY A 412 -24.99 -6.23 -60.83
CA GLY A 412 -25.03 -7.04 -62.05
C GLY A 412 -24.34 -6.31 -63.20
N VAL A 413 -23.06 -6.64 -63.47
CA VAL A 413 -22.37 -6.24 -64.72
C VAL A 413 -21.82 -7.51 -65.39
N PRO A 414 -22.24 -7.85 -66.62
CA PRO A 414 -21.73 -9.02 -67.33
C PRO A 414 -20.36 -8.70 -67.96
N CYS A 415 -19.35 -9.48 -67.61
CA CYS A 415 -17.99 -9.38 -68.14
C CYS A 415 -17.83 -10.30 -69.37
N ASN A 416 -17.80 -9.73 -70.58
CA ASN A 416 -17.48 -10.45 -71.82
C ASN A 416 -15.98 -10.76 -71.86
N ARG A 417 -15.60 -12.04 -71.81
CA ARG A 417 -14.23 -12.53 -71.99
C ARG A 417 -14.09 -13.07 -73.42
N LYS A 418 -13.25 -12.42 -74.24
CA LYS A 418 -12.86 -12.90 -75.57
C LYS A 418 -11.84 -14.05 -75.38
N GLU A 419 -12.11 -15.19 -76.01
CA GLU A 419 -11.18 -16.31 -76.12
C GLU A 419 -10.21 -16.07 -77.28
N GLU A 420 -8.91 -15.99 -76.98
CA GLU A 420 -7.84 -16.19 -77.96
C GLU A 420 -7.60 -17.69 -78.10
N LYS A 421 -7.71 -18.20 -79.34
CA LYS A 421 -7.34 -19.55 -79.73
C LYS A 421 -5.89 -19.56 -80.17
N GLU A 422 -5.07 -20.40 -79.53
CA GLU A 422 -3.86 -20.97 -80.14
C GLU A 422 -3.85 -22.49 -79.93
N SER A 423 -3.43 -23.17 -81.00
CA SER A 423 -3.32 -24.62 -81.28
C SER A 423 -4.59 -25.32 -81.76
#